data_AF-A0A1F9DZ36-F1
#
_entry.id   AF-A0A1F9DZ36-F1
#
_cell.length_a   1.000
_cell.length_b   1.000
_cell.length_c   1.000
_cell.angle_alpha   90.00
_cell.angle_beta   90.00
_cell.angle_gamma   90.00
#
_symmetry.space_group_name_H-M   'P 1'
#
loop_
_entity.id
_entity.type
_entity.pdbx_description
1 polymer ?
#
loop_
_entity_poly.entity_id
_entity_poly.type
_entity_poly.pdbx_seq_one_letter_code
_entity_poly.pdbx_strand_id
1 'polypeptide(L)'
;MIYKGIANGKTIKLEESLPYPKGQTVQVSVKSLEPQLHIGSAAAIRQVMHEEPHLKWEDVYEMERAIGQGRLPVDQESVFDGT
;
A
#
# COMPACT_ATOMS: atom_id res chain seq x y z
N MET A 1 16.38 -0.38 -20.39
CA MET A 1 17.48 -1.00 -19.62
C MET A 1 17.49 -0.39 -18.22
N ILE A 2 17.74 -1.17 -17.18
CA ILE A 2 17.77 -0.73 -15.78
C ILE A 2 19.19 -0.95 -15.28
N TYR A 3 19.84 0.10 -14.78
CA TYR A 3 21.19 0.05 -14.24
C TYR A 3 21.15 0.29 -12.74
N LYS A 4 21.89 -0.52 -11.98
CA LYS A 4 22.07 -0.31 -10.54
C LYS A 4 23.24 0.64 -10.27
N GLY A 5 23.13 1.38 -9.18
CA GLY A 5 24.16 2.32 -8.77
C GLY A 5 23.95 2.81 -7.35
N ILE A 6 25.01 3.39 -6.80
CA ILE A 6 25.04 3.96 -5.45
C ILE A 6 24.96 5.48 -5.55
N ALA A 7 23.98 6.06 -4.84
CA ALA A 7 23.84 7.51 -4.70
C ALA A 7 24.89 8.04 -3.70
N ASN A 8 25.72 8.97 -4.17
CA ASN A 8 26.68 9.73 -3.37
C ASN A 8 26.35 11.22 -3.45
N GLY A 9 25.44 11.67 -2.59
CA GLY A 9 24.93 13.04 -2.63
C GLY A 9 24.16 13.32 -3.93
N LYS A 10 24.70 14.21 -4.78
CA LYS A 10 24.09 14.58 -6.08
C LYS A 10 24.57 13.74 -7.25
N THR A 11 25.44 12.75 -7.02
CA THR A 11 26.04 11.93 -8.07
C THR A 11 25.63 10.47 -7.90
N ILE A 12 25.21 9.81 -8.98
CA ILE A 12 24.95 8.37 -8.99
C ILE A 12 26.16 7.69 -9.61
N LYS A 13 26.84 6.81 -8.86
CA LYS A 13 27.87 5.93 -9.39
C LYS A 13 27.22 4.63 -9.84
N LEU A 14 27.21 4.36 -11.13
CA LEU A 14 26.70 3.11 -11.67
C LEU A 14 27.70 1.98 -11.44
N GLU A 15 27.19 0.77 -11.17
CA GLU A 15 28.01 -0.44 -11.03
C GLU A 15 28.58 -0.88 -12.38
N GLU A 16 27.84 -0.62 -13.45
CA GLU A 16 28.21 -0.96 -14.83
C GLU A 16 28.38 0.30 -15.68
N SER A 17 29.26 0.21 -16.68
CA SER A 17 29.42 1.29 -17.66
C SER A 17 28.23 1.32 -18.61
N LEU A 18 27.72 2.52 -18.87
CA LEU A 18 26.67 2.70 -19.87
C LEU A 18 27.23 2.40 -21.27
N PRO A 19 26.42 1.81 -22.17
CA PRO A 19 26.83 1.47 -23.53
C PRO A 19 26.80 2.70 -24.47
N TYR A 20 27.16 3.88 -23.96
CA TYR A 20 27.18 5.12 -24.73
C TYR A 20 28.61 5.59 -24.97
N PRO A 21 29.01 5.91 -26.21
CA PRO A 21 30.30 6.52 -26.49
C PRO A 21 30.52 7.82 -25.73
N LYS A 22 31.79 8.04 -25.34
CA LYS A 22 32.21 9.22 -24.59
C LYS A 22 31.90 10.49 -25.40
N GLY A 23 31.22 11.45 -24.79
CA GLY A 23 30.82 12.71 -25.43
C GLY A 23 29.45 12.69 -26.11
N GLN A 24 28.74 11.55 -26.13
CA GLN A 24 27.37 11.50 -26.61
C GLN A 24 26.42 12.22 -25.63
N THR A 25 25.58 13.11 -26.16
CA THR A 25 24.52 13.75 -25.37
C THR A 25 23.38 12.75 -25.15
N VAL A 26 22.96 12.58 -23.90
CA VAL A 26 21.84 11.72 -23.52
C VAL A 26 20.82 12.53 -22.72
N GLN A 27 19.54 12.26 -22.93
CA GLN A 27 18.48 12.82 -22.11
C GLN A 27 18.20 11.87 -20.94
N VAL A 28 18.20 12.41 -19.72
CA VAL A 28 17.90 11.67 -18.49
C VAL A 28 16.63 12.26 -17.89
N SER A 29 15.64 11.40 -17.65
CA SER A 29 14.44 11.75 -16.90
C SER A 29 14.48 11.07 -15.54
N VAL A 30 14.30 11.85 -14.48
CA VAL A 30 14.16 11.33 -13.12
C VAL A 30 12.68 11.26 -12.78
N LYS A 31 12.21 10.09 -12.34
CA LYS A 31 10.88 9.94 -11.75
C LYS A 31 11.05 9.62 -10.27
N SER A 32 10.41 10.40 -9.42
CA SER A 32 10.26 10.04 -8.01
C SER A 32 9.49 8.73 -7.95
N LEU A 33 10.05 7.73 -7.24
CA LEU A 33 9.27 6.55 -6.90
C LEU A 33 8.24 7.02 -5.88
N GLU A 34 6.94 6.81 -6.17
CA GLU A 34 5.95 7.03 -5.13
C GLU A 34 6.30 6.14 -3.93
N PRO A 35 6.22 6.67 -2.70
CA PRO A 35 6.47 5.87 -1.53
C PRO A 35 5.49 4.71 -1.55
N GLN A 36 6.01 3.49 -1.71
CA GLN A 36 5.21 2.30 -1.51
C GLN A 36 4.77 2.32 -0.06
N LEU A 37 3.50 2.62 0.17
CA LEU A 37 2.92 2.62 1.50
C LEU A 37 3.09 1.23 2.07
N HIS A 38 3.99 1.08 3.04
CA HIS A 38 4.17 -0.18 3.74
C HIS A 38 2.85 -0.56 4.39
N ILE A 39 2.47 -1.84 4.24
CA ILE A 39 1.29 -2.41 4.89
C ILE A 39 1.40 -2.14 6.39
N GLY A 40 0.38 -1.51 6.98
CA GLY A 40 0.35 -1.11 8.38
C GLY A 40 0.99 0.25 8.71
N SER A 41 1.51 0.99 7.72
CA SER A 41 1.93 2.38 7.95
C SER A 41 0.72 3.27 8.28
N ALA A 42 0.92 4.31 9.08
CA ALA A 42 -0.15 5.23 9.46
C ALA A 42 -0.83 5.87 8.25
N ALA A 43 -0.07 6.15 7.19
CA ALA A 43 -0.59 6.68 5.93
C ALA A 43 -1.43 5.63 5.17
N ALA A 44 -1.02 4.36 5.14
CA ALA A 44 -1.83 3.27 4.57
C ALA A 44 -3.15 3.08 5.32
N ILE A 45 -3.10 3.07 6.65
CA ILE A 45 -4.30 2.93 7.49
C ILE A 45 -5.25 4.10 7.26
N ARG A 46 -4.72 5.34 7.27
CA ARG A 46 -5.52 6.54 7.03
C ARG A 46 -6.17 6.55 5.65
N GLN A 47 -5.50 6.02 4.63
CA GLN A 47 -6.07 5.90 3.29
C GLN A 47 -7.31 4.98 3.30
N VAL A 48 -7.18 3.79 3.89
CA VAL A 48 -8.28 2.80 3.94
C VAL A 48 -9.42 3.25 4.85
N MET A 49 -9.15 4.01 5.92
CA MET A 49 -10.21 4.54 6.79
C MET A 49 -11.20 5.48 6.09
N HIS A 50 -10.82 6.06 4.96
CA HIS A 50 -11.67 6.93 4.15
C HIS A 50 -12.32 6.20 2.97
N GLU A 51 -12.04 4.91 2.80
CA GLU A 51 -12.67 4.09 1.76
C GLU A 51 -14.04 3.60 2.23
N GLU A 52 -15.00 3.51 1.30
CA GLU A 52 -16.29 2.89 1.61
C GLU A 52 -16.07 1.44 2.04
N PRO A 53 -16.76 0.97 3.09
CA PRO A 53 -16.58 -0.38 3.57
C PRO A 53 -16.88 -1.36 2.42
N HIS A 54 -16.02 -2.36 2.26
CA HIS A 54 -16.12 -3.37 1.20
C HIS A 54 -17.24 -4.38 1.48
N LEU A 55 -18.44 -3.88 1.77
CA LEU A 55 -19.63 -4.67 2.00
C LEU A 55 -20.21 -5.05 0.65
N LYS A 56 -20.55 -6.33 0.51
CA LYS A 56 -21.34 -6.80 -0.61
C LYS A 56 -22.82 -6.73 -0.23
N TRP A 57 -23.69 -6.77 -1.24
CA TRP A 57 -25.14 -6.77 -1.01
C TRP A 57 -25.60 -7.96 -0.18
N GLU A 58 -24.90 -9.10 -0.27
CA GLU A 58 -25.19 -10.28 0.54
C GLU A 58 -24.95 -10.05 2.04
N ASP A 59 -23.97 -9.24 2.40
CA ASP A 59 -23.66 -8.91 3.81
C ASP A 59 -24.80 -8.09 4.43
N VAL A 60 -25.37 -7.16 3.65
CA VAL A 60 -26.53 -6.35 4.05
C VAL A 60 -27.76 -7.24 4.22
N TYR A 61 -28.01 -8.15 3.28
CA TYR A 61 -29.16 -9.06 3.34
C TYR A 61 -29.11 -9.99 4.56
N GLU A 62 -27.94 -10.57 4.86
CA GLU A 62 -27.79 -11.42 6.05
C GLU A 62 -27.94 -10.63 7.34
N MET A 63 -27.47 -9.38 7.38
CA MET A 63 -27.70 -8.48 8.52
C MET A 63 -29.20 -8.19 8.72
N GLU A 64 -29.92 -7.79 7.67
CA GLU A 64 -31.36 -7.52 7.73
C GLU A 64 -32.15 -8.77 8.14
N ARG A 65 -31.76 -9.94 7.62
CA ARG A 65 -32.36 -11.23 7.99
C ARG A 65 -32.11 -11.57 9.46
N ALA A 66 -30.90 -11.33 9.98
CA ALA A 66 -30.57 -11.56 11.40
C ALA A 66 -31.38 -10.64 12.32
N ILE A 67 -31.51 -9.35 11.96
CA ILE A 67 -32.36 -8.38 12.68
C ILE A 67 -33.82 -8.84 12.69
N GLY A 68 -34.36 -9.22 11.52
CA GLY A 68 -35.75 -9.71 11.40
C GLY A 68 -36.01 -10.98 12.21
N GLN A 69 -34.98 -11.81 12.44
CA GLN A 69 -35.05 -13.00 13.29
C GLN A 69 -34.88 -12.72 14.79
N GLY A 70 -34.69 -11.45 15.17
CA GLY A 70 -34.40 -11.08 16.56
C GLY A 70 -33.07 -11.66 17.08
N ARG A 71 -32.15 -12.01 16.17
CA ARG A 71 -30.81 -12.47 16.54
C ARG A 71 -29.98 -11.26 16.94
N LEU A 72 -29.85 -11.05 18.25
CA LEU A 72 -28.83 -10.13 18.76
C LEU A 72 -27.44 -10.70 18.45
N PRO A 73 -26.43 -9.83 18.24
CA PRO A 73 -25.05 -10.29 18.21
C PRO A 73 -24.80 -11.12 19.46
N VAL A 74 -24.30 -12.34 19.27
CA VAL A 74 -23.81 -13.14 20.39
C VAL A 74 -22.65 -12.35 20.95
N ASP A 75 -22.71 -12.00 22.24
CA ASP A 75 -21.60 -11.40 22.96
C ASP A 75 -20.46 -12.42 22.89
N GLN A 76 -19.58 -12.27 21.90
CA GLN A 76 -18.36 -13.04 21.85
C GLN A 76 -17.53 -12.48 23.00
N GLU A 77 -17.25 -13.31 24.01
CA GLU A 77 -16.29 -12.99 25.06
C GLU A 77 -15.13 -12.24 24.41
N SER A 78 -14.99 -10.98 24.82
CA SER A 78 -14.00 -10.05 24.30
C SER A 78 -12.66 -10.78 24.20
N VAL A 79 -12.14 -10.91 22.98
CA VAL A 79 -10.79 -11.48 22.75
C VAL A 79 -9.70 -10.60 23.38
N PHE A 80 -10.08 -9.44 23.94
CA PHE A 80 -9.23 -8.51 24.66
C PHE A 80 -9.36 -8.62 26.20
N ASP A 81 -10.28 -9.43 26.73
CA ASP A 81 -10.43 -9.69 28.17
C ASP A 81 -9.69 -10.98 28.58
N GLY A 82 -8.43 -11.11 28.15
CA GLY A 82 -7.51 -12.15 28.57
C GLY A 82 -6.21 -11.53 29.10
N THR A 83 -6.14 -11.38 30.43
CA THR A 83 -4.89 -11.14 31.18
C THR A 83 -3.96 -12.34 31.15
#